data_AF-A0A914UDJ2-F1
#
_entry.id   AF-A0A914UDJ2-F1
#
_cell.length_a   1.000
_cell.length_b   1.000
_cell.length_c   1.000
_cell.angle_alpha   90.00
_cell.angle_beta   90.00
_cell.angle_gamma   90.00
#
_symmetry.space_group_name_H-M   'P 1'
#
loop_
_entity.id
_entity.type
_entity.pdbx_description
1 polymer ?
#
loop_
_entity_poly.entity_id
_entity_poly.type
_entity_poly.pdbx_seq_one_letter_code
_entity_poly.pdbx_strand_id
1 'polypeptide(L)'
;MHGCKNFTVFTCCCFCLLFLSSNFKNVNSLSTDQACELCQSVLTHVYYTYLQQSTRKLVKHRILNNCKRYANYKRRCILTLRPKASLIFENMRSSAIGEYRAYKTCVLLKECSNFNSRTSVKDSMPDFIIEQILNGTASEQIHLKGDIYDPAIDEKKLEKIE
;
A
#
# COMPACT_ATOMS: atom_id res chain seq x y z
N MET A 1 -29.33 31.78 49.37
CA MET A 1 -27.88 31.47 49.51
C MET A 1 -27.74 30.22 50.35
N HIS A 2 -26.81 29.33 49.98
CA HIS A 2 -26.63 27.91 50.40
C HIS A 2 -27.58 26.94 49.68
N GLY A 3 -27.15 25.90 48.95
CA GLY A 3 -25.82 25.40 48.59
C GLY A 3 -26.01 24.01 47.96
N CYS A 4 -25.60 23.79 46.71
CA CYS A 4 -25.61 22.46 46.09
C CYS A 4 -24.33 21.70 46.49
N LYS A 5 -24.48 20.56 47.17
CA LYS A 5 -23.43 19.54 47.30
C LYS A 5 -23.98 18.19 46.83
N ASN A 6 -23.34 17.67 45.78
CA ASN A 6 -23.06 16.27 45.47
C ASN A 6 -24.10 15.19 45.83
N PHE A 7 -24.80 14.65 44.83
CA PHE A 7 -24.90 13.19 44.63
C PHE A 7 -25.65 12.88 43.32
N THR A 8 -25.01 12.14 42.41
CA THR A 8 -25.59 11.12 41.47
C THR A 8 -24.69 10.91 40.25
N VAL A 9 -23.44 10.50 40.52
CA VAL A 9 -22.60 9.79 39.54
C VAL A 9 -22.99 8.31 39.58
N PHE A 10 -24.19 7.95 39.14
CA PHE A 10 -24.58 6.52 39.06
C PHE A 10 -25.52 6.17 37.91
N THR A 11 -26.02 7.16 37.16
CA THR A 11 -26.98 6.96 36.05
C THR A 11 -26.36 7.03 34.65
N CYS A 12 -25.02 6.92 34.52
CA CYS A 12 -24.35 6.87 33.21
C CYS A 12 -23.90 5.46 32.79
N CYS A 13 -23.79 4.51 33.74
CA CYS A 13 -23.31 3.15 33.42
C CYS A 13 -24.34 2.24 32.73
N CYS A 14 -25.65 2.52 32.80
CA CYS A 14 -26.66 1.60 32.27
C CYS A 14 -26.90 1.75 30.76
N PHE A 15 -26.60 2.91 30.16
CA PHE A 15 -26.81 3.12 28.72
C PHE A 15 -25.67 2.64 27.82
N CYS A 16 -24.50 2.29 28.37
CA CYS A 16 -23.40 1.72 27.58
C CYS A 16 -23.56 0.22 27.27
N LEU A 17 -24.42 -0.51 27.99
CA LEU A 17 -24.53 -1.97 27.85
C LEU A 17 -25.57 -2.43 26.82
N LEU A 18 -26.45 -1.55 26.34
CA LEU A 18 -27.53 -1.94 25.40
C LEU A 18 -27.22 -1.67 23.92
N PHE A 19 -26.12 -0.98 23.58
CA PHE A 19 -25.74 -0.70 22.18
C PHE A 19 -24.60 -1.57 21.63
N LEU A 20 -24.16 -2.61 22.35
CA LEU A 20 -23.08 -3.50 21.91
C LEU A 20 -23.56 -4.79 21.20
N SER A 21 -24.86 -4.99 21.04
CA SER A 21 -25.44 -6.28 20.64
C SER A 21 -25.99 -6.31 19.21
N SER A 22 -25.30 -5.77 18.20
CA SER A 22 -25.72 -5.96 16.80
C SER A 22 -24.58 -5.79 15.80
N ASN A 23 -24.28 -6.89 15.11
CA ASN A 23 -23.36 -7.04 13.95
C ASN A 23 -21.90 -7.39 14.24
N PHE A 24 -21.65 -8.41 15.06
CA PHE A 24 -20.52 -9.29 14.75
C PHE A 24 -20.92 -10.13 13.52
N LYS A 25 -20.92 -9.50 12.34
CA LYS A 25 -21.02 -10.22 11.07
C LYS A 25 -19.85 -11.18 11.04
N ASN A 26 -20.19 -12.47 10.97
CA ASN A 26 -19.26 -13.58 10.85
C ASN A 26 -18.16 -13.18 9.86
N VAL A 27 -16.96 -12.93 10.38
CA VAL A 27 -15.80 -12.60 9.57
C VAL A 27 -15.46 -13.90 8.86
N ASN A 28 -15.98 -14.07 7.64
CA ASN A 28 -15.43 -15.02 6.70
C ASN A 28 -13.93 -14.76 6.71
N SER A 29 -13.18 -15.67 7.33
CA SER A 29 -11.74 -15.53 7.46
C SER A 29 -11.19 -15.49 6.05
N LEU A 30 -10.73 -14.32 5.63
CA LEU A 30 -10.14 -14.13 4.31
C LEU A 30 -9.03 -15.16 4.15
N SER A 31 -9.13 -16.03 3.13
CA SER A 31 -8.11 -17.04 2.91
C SER A 31 -6.76 -16.38 2.60
N THR A 32 -5.66 -17.10 2.81
CA THR A 32 -4.32 -16.60 2.50
C THR A 32 -4.19 -16.23 1.02
N ASP A 33 -4.80 -17.01 0.14
CA ASP A 33 -4.74 -16.81 -1.30
C ASP A 33 -5.52 -15.55 -1.70
N GLN A 34 -6.73 -15.38 -1.13
CA GLN A 34 -7.52 -14.16 -1.33
C GLN A 34 -6.81 -12.91 -0.79
N ALA A 35 -6.13 -13.01 0.36
CA ALA A 35 -5.34 -11.91 0.89
C ALA A 35 -4.17 -11.54 -0.05
N CYS A 36 -3.50 -12.55 -0.62
CA CYS A 36 -2.43 -12.35 -1.58
C CYS A 36 -2.93 -11.66 -2.86
N GLU A 37 -4.03 -12.13 -3.46
CA GLU A 37 -4.64 -11.53 -4.66
C GLU A 37 -5.06 -10.07 -4.43
N LEU A 38 -5.66 -9.78 -3.27
CA LEU A 38 -6.08 -8.43 -2.91
C LEU A 38 -4.90 -7.51 -2.61
N CYS A 39 -3.84 -8.01 -1.98
CA CYS A 39 -2.59 -7.27 -1.82
C CYS A 39 -2.01 -6.87 -3.18
N GLN A 40 -1.89 -7.85 -4.10
CA GLN A 40 -1.35 -7.61 -5.44
C GLN A 40 -2.18 -6.57 -6.18
N SER A 41 -3.51 -6.71 -6.17
CA SER A 41 -4.43 -5.75 -6.79
C SER A 41 -4.23 -4.34 -6.26
N VAL A 42 -4.16 -4.17 -4.93
CA VAL A 42 -3.92 -2.85 -4.31
C VAL A 42 -2.59 -2.26 -4.76
N LEU A 43 -1.51 -3.04 -4.72
CA LEU A 43 -0.17 -2.54 -5.05
C LEU A 43 -0.01 -2.24 -6.54
N THR A 44 -0.65 -2.98 -7.43
CA THR A 44 -0.69 -2.69 -8.87
C THR A 44 -1.36 -1.32 -9.11
N HIS A 45 -2.51 -1.05 -8.48
CA HIS A 45 -3.15 0.27 -8.58
C HIS A 45 -2.30 1.41 -8.00
N VAL A 46 -1.57 1.16 -6.92
CA VAL A 46 -0.65 2.14 -6.34
C VAL A 46 0.53 2.39 -7.29
N TYR A 47 1.07 1.36 -7.93
CA TYR A 47 2.18 1.48 -8.89
C TYR A 47 1.79 2.34 -10.10
N TYR A 48 0.59 2.20 -10.64
CA TYR A 48 0.13 3.07 -11.72
C TYR A 48 0.14 4.56 -11.33
N THR A 49 -0.24 4.88 -10.08
CA THR A 49 -0.15 6.28 -9.62
C THR A 49 1.30 6.69 -9.38
N TYR A 50 2.15 5.77 -8.94
CA TYR A 50 3.59 6.02 -8.74
C TYR A 50 4.31 6.36 -10.05
N LEU A 51 3.94 5.70 -11.15
CA LEU A 51 4.47 5.99 -12.49
C LEU A 51 4.16 7.42 -12.96
N GLN A 52 3.02 7.96 -12.53
CA GLN A 52 2.65 9.36 -12.82
C GLN A 52 3.34 10.34 -11.86
N GLN A 53 3.45 9.97 -10.57
CA GLN A 53 3.99 10.83 -9.51
C GLN A 53 4.70 10.02 -8.44
N SER A 54 6.03 10.06 -8.45
CA SER A 54 6.89 9.21 -7.63
C SER A 54 7.20 9.80 -6.25
N THR A 55 6.18 10.09 -5.44
CA THR A 55 6.36 10.59 -4.06
C THR A 55 5.89 9.63 -2.98
N ARG A 56 6.66 9.51 -1.89
CA ARG A 56 6.33 8.64 -0.74
C ARG A 56 4.97 8.98 -0.11
N LYS A 57 4.67 10.28 0.03
CA LYS A 57 3.41 10.77 0.60
C LYS A 57 2.22 10.31 -0.25
N LEU A 58 2.34 10.39 -1.58
CA LEU A 58 1.29 9.95 -2.48
C LEU A 58 1.10 8.44 -2.42
N VAL A 59 2.17 7.64 -2.44
CA VAL A 59 2.09 6.17 -2.28
C VAL A 59 1.33 5.80 -1.01
N LYS A 60 1.68 6.39 0.14
CA LYS A 60 0.98 6.16 1.41
C LYS A 60 -0.52 6.52 1.34
N HIS A 61 -0.85 7.64 0.70
CA HIS A 61 -2.24 8.06 0.53
C HIS A 61 -3.02 7.13 -0.42
N ARG A 62 -2.39 6.71 -1.53
CA ARG A 62 -2.99 5.80 -2.52
C ARG A 62 -3.19 4.41 -1.96
N ILE A 63 -2.30 3.90 -1.10
CA ILE A 63 -2.51 2.65 -0.35
C ILE A 63 -3.80 2.77 0.46
N LEU A 64 -3.96 3.83 1.26
CA LEU A 64 -5.16 4.03 2.08
C LEU A 64 -6.44 4.04 1.23
N ASN A 65 -6.43 4.75 0.09
CA ASN A 65 -7.60 4.87 -0.76
C ASN A 65 -7.94 3.56 -1.48
N ASN A 66 -6.95 2.82 -1.97
CA ASN A 66 -7.17 1.52 -2.60
C ASN A 66 -7.62 0.46 -1.58
N CYS A 67 -7.06 0.46 -0.36
CA CYS A 67 -7.52 -0.45 0.70
C CYS A 67 -9.01 -0.28 1.05
N LYS A 68 -9.56 0.94 0.95
CA LYS A 68 -10.98 1.19 1.26
C LYS A 68 -11.95 0.51 0.28
N ARG A 69 -11.49 0.13 -0.92
CA ARG A 69 -12.32 -0.49 -1.97
C ARG A 69 -12.70 -1.94 -1.65
N TYR A 70 -11.93 -2.63 -0.82
CA TYR A 70 -12.10 -4.04 -0.52
C TYR A 70 -12.63 -4.24 0.90
N ALA A 71 -13.95 -4.26 1.09
CA ALA A 71 -14.55 -4.25 2.44
C ALA A 71 -14.05 -5.41 3.35
N ASN A 72 -13.89 -6.61 2.78
CA ASN A 72 -13.39 -7.81 3.45
C ASN A 72 -11.87 -7.77 3.75
N TYR A 73 -11.10 -6.94 3.06
CA TYR A 73 -9.65 -6.81 3.24
C TYR A 73 -9.22 -5.49 3.88
N LYS A 74 -10.10 -4.48 3.91
CA LYS A 74 -9.82 -3.08 4.26
C LYS A 74 -9.03 -2.94 5.55
N ARG A 75 -9.47 -3.57 6.64
CA ARG A 75 -8.81 -3.46 7.95
C ARG A 75 -7.40 -4.04 7.91
N ARG A 76 -7.25 -5.26 7.38
CA ARG A 76 -5.96 -5.94 7.21
C ARG A 76 -5.04 -5.14 6.30
N CYS A 77 -5.51 -4.73 5.13
CA CYS A 77 -4.79 -3.90 4.16
C CYS A 77 -4.22 -2.62 4.79
N ILE A 78 -5.04 -1.86 5.51
CA ILE A 78 -4.59 -0.61 6.15
C ILE A 78 -3.55 -0.89 7.24
N LEU A 79 -3.73 -1.95 8.04
CA LEU A 79 -2.80 -2.29 9.11
C LEU A 79 -1.48 -2.89 8.59
N THR A 80 -1.51 -3.62 7.47
CA THR A 80 -0.32 -4.25 6.90
C THR A 80 0.46 -3.30 5.98
N LEU A 81 -0.20 -2.67 5.00
CA LEU A 81 0.47 -1.95 3.91
C LEU A 81 0.82 -0.51 4.29
N ARG A 82 -0.09 0.23 4.96
CA ARG A 82 0.09 1.68 5.22
C ARG A 82 1.32 1.98 6.08
N PRO A 83 1.64 1.24 7.17
CA PRO A 83 2.85 1.48 7.96
C PRO A 83 4.12 1.18 7.17
N LYS A 84 4.04 0.24 6.21
CA LYS A 84 5.16 -0.20 5.37
C LYS A 84 5.22 0.55 4.03
N ALA A 85 4.58 1.71 3.92
CA ALA A 85 4.57 2.50 2.69
C ALA A 85 5.97 2.87 2.18
N SER A 86 6.94 3.10 3.08
CA SER A 86 8.33 3.38 2.70
C SER A 86 8.98 2.18 2.00
N LEU A 87 8.79 0.96 2.53
CA LEU A 87 9.27 -0.28 1.90
C LEU A 87 8.64 -0.47 0.51
N ILE A 88 7.33 -0.27 0.41
CA ILE A 88 6.60 -0.39 -0.85
C ILE A 88 7.15 0.62 -1.88
N PHE A 89 7.41 1.85 -1.46
CA PHE A 89 8.01 2.88 -2.31
C PHE A 89 9.41 2.49 -2.78
N GLU A 90 10.28 1.99 -1.90
CA GLU A 90 11.62 1.54 -2.32
C GLU A 90 11.57 0.37 -3.30
N ASN A 91 10.64 -0.58 -3.11
CA ASN A 91 10.46 -1.68 -4.07
C ASN A 91 10.00 -1.18 -5.44
N MET A 92 9.12 -0.18 -5.48
CA MET A 92 8.71 0.45 -6.75
C MET A 92 9.84 1.24 -7.39
N ARG A 93 10.66 1.93 -6.59
CA ARG A 93 11.80 2.75 -7.04
C ARG A 93 12.98 1.94 -7.56
N SER A 94 13.26 0.81 -6.92
CA SER A 94 14.35 -0.10 -7.30
C SER A 94 14.02 -0.96 -8.52
N SER A 95 12.76 -0.99 -8.95
CA SER A 95 12.36 -1.69 -10.18
C SER A 95 12.50 -0.76 -11.38
N ALA A 96 12.96 -1.27 -12.52
CA ALA A 96 12.87 -0.52 -13.77
C ALA A 96 11.40 -0.27 -14.14
N ILE A 97 11.16 0.73 -15.00
CA ILE A 97 9.81 1.08 -15.46
C ILE A 97 9.18 -0.14 -16.13
N GLY A 98 8.02 -0.57 -15.64
CA GLY A 98 7.30 -1.74 -16.16
C GLY A 98 7.75 -3.08 -15.57
N GLU A 99 8.84 -3.13 -14.80
CA GLU A 99 9.36 -4.38 -14.22
C GLU A 99 8.87 -4.65 -12.79
N TYR A 100 8.17 -3.70 -12.17
CA TYR A 100 7.66 -3.86 -10.82
C TYR A 100 6.67 -5.04 -10.73
N ARG A 101 6.99 -6.03 -9.88
CA ARG A 101 6.14 -7.18 -9.60
C ARG A 101 5.47 -7.05 -8.24
N ALA A 102 4.18 -6.74 -8.22
CA ALA A 102 3.40 -6.58 -6.99
C ALA A 102 3.47 -7.81 -6.07
N TYR A 103 3.49 -9.02 -6.66
CA TYR A 103 3.66 -10.28 -5.93
C TYR A 103 4.88 -10.29 -5.01
N LYS A 104 6.06 -9.88 -5.53
CA LYS A 104 7.32 -9.86 -4.75
C LYS A 104 7.19 -8.97 -3.51
N THR A 105 6.57 -7.79 -3.67
CA THR A 105 6.30 -6.92 -2.54
C THR A 105 5.28 -7.53 -1.57
N CYS A 106 4.23 -8.18 -2.06
CA CYS A 106 3.23 -8.83 -1.21
C CYS A 106 3.79 -10.01 -0.41
N VAL A 107 4.77 -10.72 -0.95
CA VAL A 107 5.57 -11.72 -0.22
C VAL A 107 6.33 -11.07 0.94
N LEU A 108 7.06 -9.98 0.70
CA LEU A 108 7.79 -9.23 1.74
C LEU A 108 6.84 -8.69 2.83
N LEU A 109 5.61 -8.34 2.44
CA LEU A 109 4.58 -7.87 3.36
C LEU A 109 3.90 -8.99 4.14
N LYS A 110 4.22 -10.27 3.86
CA LYS A 110 3.60 -11.49 4.42
C LYS A 110 2.11 -11.63 4.09
N GLU A 111 1.69 -11.09 2.94
CA GLU A 111 0.34 -11.27 2.42
C GLU A 111 0.27 -12.43 1.43
N CYS A 112 1.39 -12.78 0.79
CA CYS A 112 1.56 -13.97 -0.04
C CYS A 112 2.53 -14.97 0.61
N SER A 113 2.31 -16.26 0.39
CA SER A 113 3.24 -17.31 0.80
C SER A 113 4.39 -17.47 -0.20
N ASN A 114 5.56 -17.87 0.29
CA ASN A 114 6.75 -18.18 -0.52
C ASN A 114 6.64 -19.49 -1.32
N PHE A 115 5.54 -20.22 -1.17
CA PHE A 115 5.36 -21.46 -1.88
C PHE A 115 5.20 -21.16 -3.37
N ASN A 116 5.97 -21.90 -4.19
CA ASN A 116 5.84 -22.01 -5.64
C ASN A 116 4.48 -22.63 -6.03
N SER A 117 3.36 -22.08 -5.56
CA SER A 117 2.05 -22.41 -6.08
C SER A 117 1.95 -21.84 -7.49
N ARG A 118 2.41 -22.65 -8.43
CA ARG A 118 1.87 -22.65 -9.78
C ARG A 118 0.35 -22.56 -9.63
N THR A 119 -0.23 -21.65 -10.39
CA THR A 119 -1.67 -21.37 -10.55
C THR A 119 -2.41 -20.73 -9.37
N SER A 120 -2.48 -19.39 -9.38
CA SER A 120 -3.74 -18.69 -9.66
C SER A 120 -3.49 -17.27 -10.21
N VAL A 121 -3.99 -17.04 -11.42
CA VAL A 121 -4.21 -15.75 -12.08
C VAL A 121 -2.95 -14.91 -12.42
N LYS A 122 -2.33 -15.30 -13.54
CA LYS A 122 -1.89 -14.39 -14.61
C LYS A 122 -0.98 -13.22 -14.18
N ASP A 123 0.31 -13.41 -14.47
CA ASP A 123 1.31 -12.37 -14.73
C ASP A 123 0.95 -11.34 -15.82
N SER A 124 -0.25 -11.39 -16.38
CA SER A 124 -0.74 -10.33 -17.27
C SER A 124 -1.32 -9.20 -16.43
N MET A 125 -0.47 -8.21 -16.15
CA MET A 125 -0.92 -6.85 -16.41
C MET A 125 -1.55 -6.88 -17.81
N PRO A 126 -2.82 -6.48 -18.03
CA PRO A 126 -3.31 -6.39 -19.39
C PRO A 126 -2.35 -5.45 -20.14
N ASP A 127 -1.72 -5.96 -21.19
CA ASP A 127 -0.73 -5.27 -22.05
C ASP A 127 -1.24 -3.91 -22.56
N PHE A 128 -2.54 -3.65 -22.43
CA PHE A 128 -3.24 -2.47 -22.90
C PHE A 128 -2.83 -1.13 -22.25
N ILE A 129 -2.15 -1.11 -21.09
CA ILE A 129 -1.85 0.16 -20.38
C ILE A 129 -0.41 0.66 -20.58
N ILE A 130 0.57 -0.20 -20.89
CA ILE A 130 1.93 0.28 -21.18
C ILE A 130 1.95 1.07 -22.50
N GLU A 131 1.19 0.64 -23.51
CA GLU A 131 1.10 1.38 -24.78
C GLU A 131 0.58 2.81 -24.61
N GLN A 132 -0.37 3.05 -23.69
CA GLN A 132 -0.89 4.40 -23.46
C GLN A 132 0.10 5.32 -22.73
N ILE A 133 0.99 4.77 -21.91
CA ILE A 133 2.03 5.55 -21.23
C ILE A 133 3.20 5.86 -22.17
N LEU A 134 3.56 4.93 -23.07
CA LEU A 134 4.64 5.15 -24.05
C LEU A 134 4.19 5.97 -25.27
N ASN A 135 2.93 5.87 -25.71
CA ASN A 135 2.43 6.54 -26.92
C ASN A 135 1.60 7.81 -26.61
N GLY A 136 1.40 8.16 -25.33
CA GLY A 136 0.45 9.19 -24.88
C GLY A 136 1.02 10.57 -24.52
N THR A 137 2.20 10.95 -24.99
CA THR A 137 2.70 12.34 -24.85
C THR A 137 3.37 12.82 -26.14
N ALA A 138 2.59 12.96 -27.21
CA ALA A 138 2.93 13.90 -28.27
C ALA A 138 2.38 15.28 -27.86
N SER A 139 3.29 16.22 -27.59
CA SER A 139 3.07 17.60 -27.11
C SER A 139 3.01 17.77 -25.60
N GLU A 140 4.18 17.82 -24.95
CA GLU A 140 4.71 19.08 -24.38
C GLU A 140 6.17 18.82 -23.93
N GLN A 141 7.09 19.67 -24.37
CA GLN A 141 8.51 19.54 -24.04
C GLN A 141 8.74 19.74 -22.54
N ILE A 142 9.26 18.73 -21.84
CA ILE A 142 10.02 18.95 -20.61
C ILE A 142 11.36 18.25 -20.76
N HIS A 143 12.38 19.09 -20.77
CA HIS A 143 13.81 18.81 -20.77
C HIS A 143 14.17 17.78 -19.68
N LEU A 144 14.22 16.49 -20.05
CA LEU A 144 14.83 15.43 -19.25
C LEU A 144 16.35 15.64 -19.29
N LYS A 145 16.89 16.41 -18.35
CA LYS A 145 18.27 16.23 -17.90
C LYS A 145 18.33 14.83 -17.30
N GLY A 146 18.93 13.92 -18.06
CA GLY A 146 19.20 12.57 -17.62
C GLY A 146 20.30 12.60 -16.57
N ASP A 147 19.95 12.19 -15.36
CA ASP A 147 20.92 11.64 -14.42
C ASP A 147 20.69 10.13 -14.40
N ILE A 148 21.43 9.45 -15.26
CA ILE A 148 21.71 8.02 -15.18
C ILE A 148 22.36 7.81 -13.80
N TYR A 149 21.65 7.17 -12.88
CA TYR A 149 22.25 6.72 -11.62
C TYR A 149 23.17 5.54 -11.95
N ASP A 150 24.46 5.84 -12.08
CA ASP A 150 25.54 4.86 -12.18
C ASP A 150 25.98 4.47 -10.74
N PRO A 151 25.81 3.20 -10.32
CA PRO A 151 26.18 2.75 -8.97
C PRO A 151 27.69 2.61 -8.73
N ALA A 152 28.57 3.03 -9.65
CA ALA A 152 30.02 2.85 -9.55
C ALA A 152 30.80 3.97 -8.80
N ILE A 153 30.14 4.97 -8.21
CA ILE A 153 30.82 6.12 -7.57
C ILE A 153 30.44 6.22 -6.07
N ASP A 154 30.80 5.22 -5.26
CA ASP A 154 30.82 5.41 -3.79
C ASP A 154 31.95 4.64 -3.08
N GLU A 155 32.99 4.22 -3.82
CA GLU A 155 34.15 3.52 -3.23
C GLU A 155 35.41 4.39 -3.12
N LYS A 156 35.37 5.67 -3.50
CA LYS A 156 36.56 6.56 -3.53
C LYS A 156 36.56 7.72 -2.56
N LYS A 157 35.71 7.73 -1.54
CA LYS A 157 35.67 8.80 -0.53
C LYS A 157 35.96 8.32 0.90
N LEU A 158 36.89 7.37 1.04
CA LEU A 158 37.39 6.94 2.35
C LEU A 158 38.93 6.82 2.44
N GLU A 159 39.68 7.49 1.55
CA GLU A 159 41.13 7.69 1.71
C GLU A 159 41.48 9.16 1.47
N LYS A 160 41.16 10.00 2.45
CA LYS A 160 41.85 11.29 2.67
C LYS A 160 41.56 11.82 4.07
N ILE A 161 41.89 11.00 5.07
CA ILE A 161 42.21 11.47 6.42
C ILE A 161 43.46 10.70 6.82
N GLU A 162 44.60 11.15 6.31
CA GLU A 162 45.94 10.98 6.88
C GLU A 162 46.86 12.02 6.22
#